data_AF-A0A5S9MC66-F1
#
_entry.id   AF-A0A5S9MC66-F1
#
_cell.length_a   1.000
_cell.length_b   1.000
_cell.length_c   1.000
_cell.angle_alpha   90.00
_cell.angle_beta   90.00
_cell.angle_gamma   90.00
#
_symmetry.space_group_name_H-M   'P 1'
#
loop_
_entity.id
_entity.type
_entity.pdbx_description
1 polymer ?
#
loop_
_entity_poly.entity_id
_entity_poly.type
_entity_poly.pdbx_seq_one_letter_code
_entity_poly.pdbx_strand_id
1 'polypeptide(L)'
;MPNLFNESISNASDHTGQVVVRVDNDQITSKALIDRMTEPLREKFNEAEIFMKTIVQGPPAGAPVTVTVAGESFSKLIDVKETLTNEMKDKGASLITDDVNQPVKTISFELNRERMAEDGLSAQFVSRQLGLVTEGIPLGTFQQGTNDIDLVVKQDTGTHQNGLKLKRNECACEDK
;
A
#
# COMPACT_ATOMS: atom_id res chain seq x y z
N MET A 1 16.59 -6.27 -17.67
CA MET A 1 16.01 -7.60 -17.98
C MET A 1 14.94 -7.40 -19.06
N PRO A 2 14.77 -8.32 -20.02
CA PRO A 2 13.75 -8.19 -21.07
C PRO A 2 12.34 -8.01 -20.47
N ASN A 3 11.50 -7.20 -21.12
CA ASN A 3 10.14 -6.88 -20.67
C ASN A 3 9.15 -8.06 -20.75
N LEU A 4 9.63 -9.26 -21.12
CA LEU A 4 8.89 -10.52 -21.21
C LEU A 4 8.64 -11.20 -19.86
N PHE A 5 9.22 -10.68 -18.77
CA PHE A 5 9.08 -11.22 -17.41
C PHE A 5 8.14 -10.40 -16.53
N ASN A 6 7.54 -9.34 -17.06
CA ASN A 6 6.76 -8.37 -16.30
C ASN A 6 5.26 -8.68 -16.43
N GLU A 7 4.79 -9.77 -15.82
CA GLU A 7 3.46 -9.70 -15.24
C GLU A 7 3.61 -8.86 -13.97
N SER A 8 3.46 -7.55 -14.15
CA SER A 8 3.45 -6.58 -13.06
C SER A 8 2.33 -6.98 -12.11
N ILE A 9 2.66 -7.18 -10.84
CA ILE A 9 1.64 -7.37 -9.80
C ILE A 9 0.83 -6.06 -9.77
N SER A 10 -0.39 -6.09 -10.30
CA SER A 10 -1.35 -5.01 -10.11
C SER A 10 -1.67 -4.97 -8.63
N ASN A 11 -1.38 -3.84 -7.96
CA ASN A 11 -1.40 -3.66 -6.50
C ASN A 11 -0.14 -4.12 -5.74
N ALA A 12 1.05 -3.86 -6.31
CA ALA A 12 2.27 -3.91 -5.52
C ALA A 12 2.19 -2.86 -4.38
N SER A 13 2.19 -3.33 -3.14
CA SER A 13 2.30 -2.51 -1.93
C SER A 13 3.62 -2.80 -1.22
N ASP A 14 3.89 -2.15 -0.10
CA ASP A 14 5.02 -2.46 0.79
C ASP A 14 5.01 -3.91 1.31
N HIS A 15 3.89 -4.63 1.13
CA HIS A 15 3.70 -6.03 1.54
C HIS A 15 3.71 -7.02 0.36
N THR A 16 4.08 -6.58 -0.84
CA THR A 16 4.08 -7.41 -2.05
C THR A 16 5.51 -7.65 -2.55
N GLY A 17 5.86 -8.91 -2.80
CA GLY A 17 7.18 -9.29 -3.33
C GLY A 17 7.09 -10.21 -4.55
N GLN A 18 8.12 -10.18 -5.41
CA GLN A 18 8.25 -11.08 -6.56
C GLN A 18 9.62 -11.76 -6.54
N VAL A 19 9.62 -13.08 -6.75
CA VAL A 19 10.85 -13.88 -6.88
C VAL A 19 10.85 -14.56 -8.24
N VAL A 20 11.95 -14.40 -8.99
CA VAL A 20 12.16 -15.07 -10.27
C VAL A 20 13.08 -16.27 -10.06
N VAL A 21 12.57 -17.46 -10.36
CA VAL A 21 13.32 -18.72 -10.23
C VAL A 21 13.64 -19.26 -11.62
N ARG A 22 14.92 -19.57 -11.86
CA ARG A 22 15.37 -20.27 -13.07
C ARG A 22 15.40 -21.77 -12.80
N VAL A 23 14.70 -22.54 -13.63
CA VAL A 23 14.59 -24.00 -13.50
C VAL A 23 15.42 -24.67 -14.58
N ASP A 24 16.15 -25.72 -14.20
CA ASP A 24 16.79 -26.63 -15.13
C ASP A 24 15.79 -27.70 -15.57
N ASN A 25 15.31 -27.58 -16.81
CA ASN A 25 14.26 -28.44 -17.37
C ASN A 25 14.74 -29.87 -17.65
N ASP A 26 16.04 -30.14 -17.63
CA ASP A 26 16.57 -31.50 -17.79
C ASP A 26 16.30 -32.34 -16.53
N GLN A 27 16.15 -31.68 -15.37
CA GLN A 27 15.94 -32.34 -14.08
C GLN A 27 14.49 -32.30 -13.61
N ILE A 28 13.82 -31.16 -13.78
CA ILE A 28 12.42 -30.97 -13.38
C ILE A 28 11.77 -29.91 -14.25
N THR A 29 10.55 -30.18 -14.72
CA THR A 29 9.80 -29.18 -15.46
C THR A 29 9.30 -28.07 -14.52
N SER A 30 9.18 -26.84 -15.01
CA SER A 30 8.60 -25.74 -14.23
C SER A 30 7.24 -26.09 -13.62
N LYS A 31 6.40 -26.82 -14.36
CA LYS A 31 5.09 -27.28 -13.88
C LYS A 31 5.23 -28.24 -12.69
N ALA A 32 6.08 -29.25 -12.81
CA ALA A 32 6.30 -30.21 -11.72
C ALA A 32 6.91 -29.55 -10.47
N LEU A 33 7.76 -28.52 -10.66
CA LEU A 33 8.28 -27.74 -9.54
C LEU A 33 7.17 -26.93 -8.85
N ILE A 34 6.30 -26.27 -9.62
CA ILE A 34 5.15 -25.50 -9.10
C ILE A 34 4.21 -26.42 -8.31
N ASP A 35 3.80 -27.54 -8.90
CA ASP A 35 2.89 -28.50 -8.28
C ASP A 35 3.49 -29.07 -6.98
N ARG A 36 4.81 -29.27 -6.94
CA ARG A 36 5.52 -29.80 -5.76
C ARG A 36 5.72 -28.78 -4.65
N MET A 37 5.96 -27.51 -4.98
CA MET A 37 6.44 -26.50 -4.03
C MET A 37 5.35 -25.55 -3.53
N THR A 38 4.23 -25.43 -4.24
CA THR A 38 3.18 -24.45 -3.89
C THR A 38 2.62 -24.70 -2.49
N GLU A 39 2.12 -25.91 -2.21
CA GLU A 39 1.54 -26.23 -0.91
C GLU A 39 2.55 -26.19 0.25
N PRO A 40 3.76 -26.78 0.15
CA PRO A 40 4.77 -26.66 1.21
C PRO A 40 5.16 -25.22 1.54
N LEU A 41 5.17 -24.32 0.55
CA LEU A 41 5.46 -22.90 0.79
C LEU A 41 4.29 -22.20 1.50
N ARG A 42 3.05 -22.49 1.10
CA ARG A 42 1.84 -21.95 1.76
C ARG A 42 1.72 -22.43 3.21
N GLU A 43 2.01 -23.70 3.47
CA GLU A 43 2.03 -24.25 4.83
C GLU A 43 3.11 -23.59 5.70
N LYS A 44 4.30 -23.36 5.12
CA LYS A 44 5.41 -22.74 5.85
C LYS A 44 5.20 -21.24 6.12
N PHE A 45 4.51 -20.54 5.24
CA PHE A 45 4.28 -19.10 5.30
C PHE A 45 2.79 -18.79 5.27
N ASN A 46 2.07 -19.21 6.31
CA ASN A 46 0.62 -19.09 6.43
C ASN A 46 0.10 -17.63 6.50
N GLU A 47 0.96 -16.67 6.85
CA GLU A 47 0.64 -15.24 6.86
C GLU A 47 0.76 -14.58 5.47
N ALA A 48 1.26 -15.30 4.45
CA ALA A 48 1.48 -14.77 3.11
C ALA A 48 0.65 -15.51 2.06
N GLU A 49 0.08 -14.76 1.12
CA GLU A 49 -0.56 -15.35 -0.05
C GLU A 49 0.49 -15.67 -1.12
N ILE A 50 0.78 -16.97 -1.29
CA ILE A 50 1.81 -17.45 -2.22
C ILE A 50 1.15 -18.11 -3.43
N PHE A 51 1.57 -17.69 -4.62
CA PHE A 51 1.26 -18.32 -5.89
C PHE A 51 2.51 -18.47 -6.74
N MET A 52 2.64 -19.59 -7.43
CA MET A 52 3.75 -19.85 -8.35
C MET A 52 3.18 -20.06 -9.75
N LYS A 53 3.77 -19.39 -10.75
CA LYS A 53 3.38 -19.50 -12.16
C LYS A 53 4.61 -19.59 -13.03
N THR A 54 4.46 -20.24 -14.18
CA THR A 54 5.46 -20.26 -15.23
C THR A 54 5.04 -19.31 -16.35
N ILE A 55 6.01 -18.85 -17.14
CA ILE A 55 5.74 -18.02 -18.30
C ILE A 55 4.96 -18.86 -19.33
N VAL A 56 3.82 -18.33 -19.76
CA VAL A 56 3.02 -18.90 -20.84
C VAL A 56 3.19 -18.01 -22.06
N GLN A 57 3.37 -18.60 -23.24
CA GLN A 57 3.41 -17.80 -24.47
C GLN A 57 2.00 -17.47 -24.93
N GLY A 58 1.71 -16.18 -25.06
CA GLY A 58 0.40 -15.64 -25.46
C GLY A 58 -0.08 -14.55 -24.49
N PRO A 59 -1.16 -13.83 -24.83
CA PRO A 59 -1.81 -12.94 -23.87
C PRO A 59 -2.17 -13.75 -22.61
N PRO A 60 -1.94 -13.23 -21.40
CA PRO A 60 -2.31 -13.94 -20.17
C PRO A 60 -3.80 -14.31 -20.24
N ALA A 61 -4.12 -15.57 -19.95
CA ALA A 61 -5.48 -16.10 -20.10
C ALA A 61 -6.50 -15.49 -19.11
N GLY A 62 -6.07 -14.57 -18.25
CA GLY A 62 -6.88 -14.02 -17.16
C GLY A 62 -7.22 -15.07 -16.11
N ALA A 63 -7.94 -14.66 -15.07
CA ALA A 63 -8.59 -15.60 -14.18
C ALA A 63 -9.72 -16.32 -14.95
N PRO A 64 -9.90 -17.65 -14.78
CA PRO A 64 -10.95 -18.40 -15.48
C PRO A 64 -12.36 -17.94 -15.10
N VAL A 65 -12.51 -17.34 -13.92
CA VAL A 65 -13.74 -16.73 -13.43
C VAL A 65 -13.40 -15.36 -12.86
N THR A 66 -14.10 -14.34 -13.32
CA THR A 66 -14.00 -12.96 -12.82
C THR A 66 -15.39 -12.48 -12.46
N VAL A 67 -15.54 -11.90 -11.27
CA VAL A 67 -16.80 -11.30 -10.80
C VAL A 67 -16.55 -9.82 -10.56
N THR A 68 -17.40 -8.98 -11.14
CA THR A 68 -17.39 -7.53 -10.92
C THR A 68 -18.61 -7.14 -10.12
N VAL A 69 -18.39 -6.48 -8.98
CA VAL A 69 -19.46 -5.97 -8.10
C VAL A 69 -19.49 -4.46 -8.23
N ALA A 70 -20.68 -3.89 -8.47
CA ALA A 70 -20.88 -2.45 -8.62
C ALA A 70 -22.00 -1.96 -7.70
N GLY A 71 -21.85 -0.74 -7.17
CA GLY A 71 -22.80 -0.14 -6.25
C GLY A 71 -22.30 1.21 -5.71
N GLU A 72 -23.18 1.95 -5.04
CA GLU A 72 -22.91 3.33 -4.59
C GLU A 72 -22.14 3.39 -3.26
N SER A 73 -22.19 2.34 -2.45
CA SER A 73 -21.62 2.32 -1.10
C SER A 73 -20.43 1.37 -1.04
N PHE A 74 -19.24 1.93 -0.88
CA PHE A 74 -18.00 1.16 -0.78
C PHE A 74 -18.04 0.13 0.37
N SER A 75 -18.56 0.51 1.54
CA SER A 75 -18.68 -0.44 2.67
C SER A 75 -19.56 -1.64 2.32
N LYS A 76 -20.69 -1.43 1.63
CA LYS A 76 -21.54 -2.54 1.18
C LYS A 76 -20.84 -3.41 0.12
N LEU A 77 -20.01 -2.81 -0.73
CA LEU A 77 -19.22 -3.57 -1.71
C LEU A 77 -18.18 -4.47 -1.05
N ILE A 78 -17.55 -4.00 0.04
CA ILE A 78 -16.66 -4.83 0.88
C ILE A 78 -17.43 -6.03 1.44
N ASP A 79 -18.59 -5.81 2.05
CA ASP A 79 -19.39 -6.89 2.65
C ASP A 79 -19.78 -7.96 1.62
N VAL A 80 -20.19 -7.53 0.42
CA VAL A 80 -20.54 -8.43 -0.70
C VAL A 80 -19.30 -9.17 -1.21
N LYS A 81 -18.16 -8.49 -1.35
CA LYS A 81 -16.88 -9.10 -1.73
C LYS A 81 -16.46 -10.18 -0.74
N GLU A 82 -16.51 -9.91 0.56
CA GLU A 82 -16.17 -10.89 1.60
C GLU A 82 -17.08 -12.11 1.54
N THR A 83 -18.39 -11.89 1.38
CA THR A 83 -19.38 -12.98 1.22
C THR A 83 -19.05 -13.86 0.01
N LEU A 84 -18.83 -13.25 -1.16
CA LEU A 84 -18.45 -13.96 -2.39
C LEU A 84 -17.12 -14.71 -2.26
N THR A 85 -16.14 -14.09 -1.60
CA THR A 85 -14.83 -14.71 -1.35
C THR A 85 -14.99 -15.98 -0.53
N ASN A 86 -15.80 -15.93 0.54
CA ASN A 86 -16.05 -17.11 1.39
C ASN A 86 -16.82 -18.20 0.63
N GLU A 87 -17.87 -17.85 -0.13
CA GLU A 87 -18.60 -18.82 -0.95
C GLU A 87 -17.72 -19.50 -2.01
N MET A 88 -16.79 -18.75 -2.62
CA MET A 88 -15.85 -19.32 -3.59
C MET A 88 -14.83 -20.25 -2.92
N LYS A 89 -14.33 -19.89 -1.72
CA LYS A 89 -13.45 -20.78 -0.92
C LYS A 89 -14.16 -22.09 -0.58
N ASP A 90 -15.42 -22.02 -0.13
CA ASP A 90 -16.23 -23.20 0.21
C ASP A 90 -16.47 -24.11 -1.01
N LYS A 91 -16.54 -23.54 -2.21
CA LYS A 91 -16.64 -24.28 -3.48
C LYS A 91 -15.30 -24.81 -4.00
N GLY A 92 -14.21 -24.63 -3.26
CA GLY A 92 -12.88 -25.16 -3.57
C GLY A 92 -11.99 -24.25 -4.42
N ALA A 93 -12.25 -22.94 -4.47
CA ALA A 93 -11.35 -22.01 -5.13
C ALA A 93 -9.99 -21.94 -4.39
N SER A 94 -8.90 -22.23 -5.12
CA SER A 94 -7.54 -22.31 -4.57
C SER A 94 -6.78 -20.98 -4.53
N LEU A 95 -7.27 -19.97 -5.25
CA LEU A 95 -6.71 -18.61 -5.29
C LEU A 95 -7.83 -17.62 -5.63
N ILE A 96 -8.00 -16.61 -4.78
CA ILE A 96 -8.98 -15.54 -4.98
C ILE A 96 -8.25 -14.24 -4.74
N THR A 97 -8.09 -13.45 -5.81
CA THR A 97 -7.48 -12.13 -5.76
C THR A 97 -8.54 -11.07 -5.99
N ASP A 98 -8.38 -9.92 -5.35
CA ASP A 98 -9.22 -8.75 -5.59
C ASP A 98 -8.39 -7.50 -5.82
N ASP A 99 -9.03 -6.47 -6.35
CA ASP A 99 -8.44 -5.16 -6.64
C ASP A 99 -8.71 -4.13 -5.54
N VAL A 100 -9.21 -4.56 -4.38
CA VAL A 100 -9.52 -3.65 -3.27
C VAL A 100 -8.30 -3.48 -2.38
N ASN A 101 -7.77 -2.26 -2.37
CA ASN A 101 -6.68 -1.91 -1.47
C ASN A 101 -7.12 -2.00 -0.01
N GLN A 102 -6.21 -2.46 0.85
CA GLN A 102 -6.46 -2.48 2.29
C GLN A 102 -6.71 -1.06 2.81
N PRO A 103 -7.60 -0.88 3.81
CA PRO A 103 -7.79 0.41 4.44
C PRO A 103 -6.46 0.89 5.02
N VAL A 104 -5.96 2.02 4.53
CA VAL A 104 -4.76 2.64 5.09
C VAL A 104 -5.16 3.36 6.37
N LYS A 105 -4.38 3.16 7.43
CA LYS A 105 -4.60 3.87 8.69
C LYS A 105 -4.28 5.36 8.51
N THR A 106 -5.31 6.18 8.41
CA THR A 106 -5.19 7.63 8.19
C THR A 106 -5.47 8.40 9.47
N ILE A 107 -4.69 9.46 9.71
CA ILE A 107 -4.98 10.46 10.74
C ILE A 107 -5.66 11.65 10.03
N SER A 108 -6.88 11.98 10.45
CA SER A 108 -7.60 13.16 9.97
C SER A 108 -7.52 14.28 11.00
N PHE A 109 -7.25 15.49 10.54
CA PHE A 109 -7.18 16.70 11.38
C PHE A 109 -8.38 17.59 11.07
N GLU A 110 -9.18 17.90 12.10
CA GLU A 110 -10.28 18.84 12.00
C GLU A 110 -9.92 20.13 12.76
N LEU A 111 -9.96 21.26 12.06
CA LEU A 111 -9.61 22.55 12.63
C LEU A 111 -10.80 23.16 13.36
N ASN A 112 -10.65 23.42 14.66
CA ASN A 112 -11.63 24.18 15.44
C ASN A 112 -11.49 25.68 15.12
N ARG A 113 -12.39 26.18 14.27
CA ARG A 113 -12.34 27.55 13.75
C ARG A 113 -12.68 28.58 14.82
N GLU A 114 -13.62 28.28 15.71
CA GLU A 114 -13.98 29.18 16.81
C GLU A 114 -12.76 29.43 17.70
N ARG A 115 -12.08 28.36 18.11
CA ARG A 115 -10.91 28.47 18.99
C ARG A 115 -9.74 29.17 18.31
N MET A 116 -9.50 28.88 17.03
CA MET A 116 -8.48 29.58 16.28
C MET A 116 -8.76 31.07 16.14
N ALA A 117 -10.03 31.47 15.99
CA ALA A 117 -10.41 32.88 15.92
C ALA A 117 -10.17 33.61 17.25
N GLU A 118 -10.45 32.95 18.39
CA GLU A 118 -10.12 33.47 19.73
C GLU A 118 -8.61 33.70 19.90
N ASP A 119 -7.80 32.76 19.42
CA ASP A 119 -6.34 32.79 19.55
C ASP A 119 -5.66 33.58 18.40
N GLY A 120 -6.43 34.19 17.48
CA GLY A 120 -5.91 34.98 16.36
C GLY A 120 -5.17 34.17 15.27
N LEU A 121 -5.41 32.87 15.20
CA LEU A 121 -4.74 31.94 14.28
C LEU A 121 -5.54 31.78 12.98
N SER A 122 -4.84 31.85 11.84
CA SER A 122 -5.44 31.54 10.54
C SER A 122 -5.33 30.06 10.21
N ALA A 123 -6.30 29.53 9.44
CA ALA A 123 -6.26 28.14 8.97
C ALA A 123 -5.01 27.86 8.13
N GLN A 124 -4.59 28.83 7.33
CA GLN A 124 -3.38 28.75 6.52
C GLN A 124 -2.14 28.59 7.39
N PHE A 125 -2.06 29.30 8.51
CA PHE A 125 -0.96 29.15 9.46
C PHE A 125 -0.94 27.74 10.07
N VAL A 126 -2.07 27.27 10.61
CA VAL A 126 -2.16 25.95 11.24
C VAL A 126 -1.87 24.83 10.24
N SER A 127 -2.42 24.89 9.02
CA SER A 127 -2.14 23.91 7.97
C SER A 127 -0.66 23.87 7.57
N ARG A 128 0.01 25.03 7.50
CA ARG A 128 1.45 25.08 7.19
C ARG A 128 2.30 24.46 8.31
N GLN A 129 1.96 24.72 9.57
CA GLN A 129 2.64 24.10 10.70
C GLN A 129 2.44 22.59 10.70
N LEU A 130 1.20 22.14 10.48
CA LEU A 130 0.90 20.71 10.38
C LEU A 130 1.71 20.04 9.26
N GLY A 131 1.72 20.64 8.06
CA GLY A 131 2.50 20.16 6.92
C GLY A 131 4.00 20.09 7.20
N LEU A 132 4.56 21.06 7.94
CA LEU A 132 5.98 21.03 8.33
C LEU A 132 6.33 19.83 9.22
N VAL A 133 5.43 19.42 10.11
CA VAL A 133 5.66 18.28 11.00
C VAL A 133 5.35 16.94 10.33
N THR A 134 4.38 16.88 9.41
CA THR A 134 4.00 15.62 8.75
C THR A 134 4.84 15.31 7.52
N GLU A 135 4.89 16.24 6.56
CA GLU A 135 5.44 16.02 5.21
C GLU A 135 6.76 16.78 5.01
N GLY A 136 6.92 17.90 5.71
CA GLY A 136 7.97 18.89 5.48
C GLY A 136 7.56 19.94 4.45
N ILE A 137 8.34 21.02 4.39
CA ILE A 137 8.14 22.11 3.42
C ILE A 137 9.20 21.99 2.32
N PRO A 138 8.82 21.78 1.05
CA PRO A 138 9.78 21.76 -0.05
C PRO A 138 10.38 23.16 -0.25
N LEU A 139 11.70 23.24 -0.38
CA LEU A 139 12.42 24.49 -0.67
C LEU A 139 12.82 24.61 -2.15
N GLY A 140 12.88 23.49 -2.85
CA GLY A 140 13.30 23.41 -4.25
C GLY A 140 14.28 22.26 -4.48
N THR A 141 14.92 22.27 -5.64
CA THR A 141 15.90 21.26 -6.05
C THR A 141 17.30 21.85 -6.09
N PHE A 142 18.28 21.08 -5.62
CA PHE A 142 19.69 21.37 -5.75
C PHE A 142 20.33 20.42 -6.78
N GLN A 143 21.00 20.99 -7.78
CA GLN A 143 21.72 20.21 -8.78
C GLN A 143 23.12 19.84 -8.33
N GLN A 144 23.40 18.55 -8.32
CA GLN A 144 24.74 18.01 -8.13
C GLN A 144 25.13 17.16 -9.35
N GLY A 145 25.87 17.78 -10.28
CA GLY A 145 26.26 17.14 -11.53
C GLY A 145 25.04 16.91 -12.44
N THR A 146 24.70 15.63 -12.66
CA THR A 146 23.52 15.22 -13.44
C THR A 146 22.33 14.81 -12.57
N ASN A 147 22.45 14.94 -11.24
CA ASN A 147 21.41 14.54 -10.29
C ASN A 147 20.72 15.78 -9.72
N ASP A 148 19.39 15.75 -9.69
CA ASP A 148 18.56 16.69 -8.94
C ASP A 148 18.30 16.13 -7.55
N ILE A 149 18.55 16.92 -6.51
CA ILE A 149 18.32 16.56 -5.11
C ILE A 149 17.23 17.48 -4.56
N ASP A 150 16.09 16.90 -4.16
CA ASP A 150 15.03 17.65 -3.50
C ASP A 150 15.45 18.12 -2.11
N LEU A 151 15.33 19.41 -1.84
CA LEU A 151 15.54 20.02 -0.55
C LEU A 151 14.20 20.19 0.17
N VAL A 152 14.06 19.61 1.35
CA VAL A 152 12.86 19.69 2.19
C VAL A 152 13.25 20.09 3.60
N VAL A 153 12.58 21.10 4.15
CA VAL A 153 12.67 21.42 5.59
C VAL A 153 11.72 20.51 6.33
N LYS A 154 12.24 19.78 7.31
CA LYS A 154 11.45 18.97 8.23
C LYS A 154 11.74 19.38 9.65
N GLN A 155 10.75 19.24 10.53
CA GLN A 155 11.01 19.35 11.96
C GLN A 155 11.88 18.16 12.42
N ASP A 156 12.82 18.42 13.32
CA ASP A 156 13.69 17.39 13.89
C ASP A 156 12.86 16.31 14.61
N THR A 157 13.07 15.06 14.19
CA THR A 157 12.36 13.87 14.69
C THR A 157 12.68 13.56 16.15
N GLY A 158 13.79 14.09 16.68
CA GLY A 158 14.12 14.00 18.12
C GLY A 158 13.05 14.61 19.04
N THR A 159 12.31 15.60 18.54
CA THR A 159 11.24 16.29 19.30
C THR A 159 9.91 15.50 19.30
N HIS A 160 9.67 14.67 18.28
CA HIS A 160 8.43 13.92 18.05
C HIS A 160 8.70 12.48 17.60
N GLN A 161 9.47 11.70 18.37
CA GLN A 161 9.93 10.36 17.98
C GLN A 161 8.82 9.34 17.63
N ASN A 162 7.55 9.61 17.96
CA ASN A 162 6.39 8.75 17.68
C ASN A 162 5.26 9.48 16.93
N GLY A 163 5.59 10.48 16.11
CA GLY A 163 4.62 11.33 15.43
C GLY A 163 4.17 12.54 16.28
N LEU A 164 3.33 13.39 15.68
CA LEU A 164 2.73 14.57 16.30
C LEU A 164 2.07 14.20 17.64
N LYS A 165 2.74 14.52 18.75
CA LYS A 165 2.18 14.37 20.11
C LYS A 165 1.22 15.51 20.40
N LEU A 166 0.13 15.59 19.67
CA LEU A 166 -0.96 16.52 19.99
C LEU A 166 -1.69 15.95 21.21
N LYS A 167 -1.40 16.50 22.39
CA LYS A 167 -2.35 16.36 23.51
C LYS A 167 -3.66 17.02 23.08
N ARG A 168 -4.78 16.47 23.55
CA ARG A 168 -6.12 16.73 23.03
C ARG A 168 -6.52 18.21 22.96
N ASN A 169 -5.80 19.17 23.58
CA ASN A 169 -6.19 20.59 23.65
C ASN A 169 -5.03 21.63 23.78
N GLU A 170 -3.78 21.38 23.35
CA GLU A 170 -2.69 22.36 23.60
C GLU A 170 -1.96 22.77 22.31
N CYS A 171 -2.43 23.83 21.65
CA CYS A 171 -1.52 24.77 20.99
C CYS A 171 -1.06 25.74 22.07
N ALA A 172 0.13 25.52 22.63
CA ALA A 172 0.76 26.49 23.51
C ALA A 172 1.28 27.65 22.66
N CYS A 173 0.57 28.79 22.70
CA CYS A 173 1.18 30.07 22.34
C CYS A 173 2.24 30.37 23.40
N GLU A 174 3.50 30.37 23.02
CA GLU A 174 4.58 30.87 23.86
C GLU A 174 4.51 32.40 23.82
N ASP A 175 3.95 33.00 24.87
CA ASP A 175 4.01 34.43 25.13
C ASP A 175 5.46 34.87 25.31
N LYS A 176 5.97 35.73 24.42
CA LYS A 176 6.89 36.84 24.75
C LYS A 176 6.81 37.96 23.72
#